data_AF-A0A516WYH2-F1
#
_entry.id   AF-A0A516WYH2-F1
#
_cell.length_a   1.000
_cell.length_b   1.000
_cell.length_c   1.000
_cell.angle_alpha   90.00
_cell.angle_beta   90.00
_cell.angle_gamma   90.00
#
_symmetry.space_group_name_H-M   'P 1'
#
loop_
_entity.id
_entity.type
_entity.pdbx_description
1 polymer ?
#
loop_
_entity_poly.entity_id
_entity_poly.type
_entity_poly.pdbx_seq_one_letter_code
_entity_poly.pdbx_strand_id
1 'polypeptide(L)'
;MGFPGSIEYLSGDEARQRRTAVGPGVQVAAHTSIVRHINRESLLQGLLEKVTEMGVTALQHTAVETVTPAGAKWSIQTPDHSLDNDHAVIALGAATNALLNPLGIQLPIIGVLSPYRFATGHARQPAVHRPGSRSPRPLHRRRSRHGGCHLTLKPATTEGIAELITSIRESVLPFQWAGRI
;
A
#
# COMPACT_ATOMS: atom_id res chain seq x y z
N MET A 1 12.23 -17.13 -4.40
CA MET A 1 11.09 -18.01 -4.02
C MET A 1 9.80 -17.30 -4.41
N GLY A 2 9.12 -17.76 -5.47
CA GLY A 2 7.84 -17.18 -5.87
C GLY A 2 6.71 -17.68 -4.97
N PHE A 3 5.72 -16.84 -4.67
CA PHE A 3 4.53 -17.28 -3.96
C PHE A 3 3.70 -18.18 -4.88
N PRO A 4 3.40 -19.44 -4.50
CA PRO A 4 2.58 -20.31 -5.32
C PRO A 4 1.18 -19.70 -5.45
N GLY A 5 0.72 -19.56 -6.70
CA GLY A 5 -0.50 -18.86 -7.03
C GLY A 5 -1.21 -19.43 -8.24
N SER A 6 -2.51 -19.23 -8.28
CA SER A 6 -3.37 -19.58 -9.39
C SER A 6 -4.22 -18.38 -9.80
N ILE A 7 -4.52 -18.31 -11.09
CA ILE A 7 -5.51 -17.42 -11.66
C ILE A 7 -6.56 -18.32 -12.30
N GLU A 8 -7.82 -18.09 -11.94
CA GLU A 8 -8.97 -18.82 -12.46
C GLU A 8 -9.96 -17.82 -13.06
N TYR A 9 -10.41 -18.07 -14.28
CA TYR A 9 -11.43 -17.26 -14.94
C TYR A 9 -12.79 -17.89 -14.69
N LEU A 10 -13.73 -17.08 -14.19
CA LEU A 10 -15.07 -17.49 -13.80
C LEU A 10 -16.09 -16.78 -14.69
N SER A 11 -17.14 -17.49 -15.05
CA SER A 11 -18.37 -16.86 -15.53
C SER A 11 -18.99 -15.99 -14.44
N GLY A 12 -19.90 -15.10 -14.84
CA GLY A 12 -20.65 -14.26 -13.91
C GLY A 12 -21.43 -15.07 -12.86
N ASP A 13 -22.00 -16.22 -13.24
CA ASP A 13 -22.74 -17.08 -12.32
C ASP A 13 -21.82 -17.77 -11.31
N GLU A 14 -20.69 -18.31 -11.76
CA GLU A 14 -19.68 -18.90 -10.86
C GLU A 14 -19.11 -17.85 -9.88
N ALA A 15 -18.87 -16.62 -10.36
CA ALA A 15 -18.44 -15.52 -9.51
C ALA A 15 -19.49 -15.16 -8.44
N ARG A 16 -20.79 -15.15 -8.81
CA ARG A 16 -21.91 -14.91 -7.88
C ARG A 16 -22.12 -16.03 -6.88
N GLN A 17 -21.93 -17.28 -7.29
CA GLN A 17 -21.95 -18.45 -6.39
C GLN A 17 -20.85 -18.33 -5.32
N ARG A 18 -19.66 -17.82 -5.69
CA ARG A 18 -18.57 -17.60 -4.73
C ARG A 18 -18.75 -16.37 -3.86
N ARG A 19 -19.25 -15.26 -4.42
CA ARG A 19 -19.51 -14.02 -3.70
C ARG A 19 -20.83 -13.40 -4.11
N THR A 20 -21.81 -13.46 -3.22
CA THR A 20 -23.16 -12.91 -3.43
C THR A 20 -23.20 -11.39 -3.62
N ALA A 21 -22.13 -10.68 -3.24
CA ALA A 21 -21.97 -9.24 -3.47
C ALA A 21 -21.64 -8.87 -4.92
N VAL A 22 -21.30 -9.86 -5.78
CA VAL A 22 -21.06 -9.65 -7.21
C VAL A 22 -22.37 -9.26 -7.89
N GLY A 23 -22.38 -8.09 -8.52
CA GLY A 23 -23.56 -7.57 -9.21
C GLY A 23 -23.96 -8.40 -10.44
N PRO A 24 -25.23 -8.30 -10.89
CA PRO A 24 -25.72 -9.04 -12.06
C PRO A 24 -25.06 -8.60 -13.38
N GLY A 25 -24.44 -7.42 -13.43
CA GLY A 25 -23.75 -6.91 -14.62
C GLY A 25 -22.37 -7.52 -14.88
N VAL A 26 -21.85 -8.36 -13.99
CA VAL A 26 -20.55 -9.03 -14.18
C VAL A 26 -20.75 -10.26 -15.06
N GLN A 27 -20.08 -10.26 -16.22
CA GLN A 27 -20.11 -11.34 -17.21
C GLN A 27 -18.98 -12.36 -17.01
N VAL A 28 -17.80 -11.87 -16.63
CA VAL A 28 -16.60 -12.66 -16.37
C VAL A 28 -15.86 -12.05 -15.18
N ALA A 29 -15.20 -12.88 -14.39
CA ALA A 29 -14.32 -12.45 -13.30
C ALA A 29 -13.01 -13.23 -13.32
N ALA A 30 -11.91 -12.58 -12.92
CA ALA A 30 -10.65 -13.25 -12.62
C ALA A 30 -10.52 -13.41 -11.11
N HIS A 31 -10.39 -14.65 -10.64
CA HIS A 31 -10.12 -14.97 -9.26
C HIS A 31 -8.64 -15.33 -9.10
N THR A 32 -7.96 -14.65 -8.18
CA THR A 32 -6.54 -14.87 -7.89
C THR A 32 -6.36 -15.29 -6.44
N SER A 33 -5.57 -16.33 -6.20
CA SER A 33 -5.28 -16.83 -4.86
C SER A 33 -4.14 -16.07 -4.15
N ILE A 34 -3.37 -15.28 -4.90
CA ILE A 34 -2.15 -14.60 -4.41
C ILE A 34 -2.37 -13.15 -3.98
N VAL A 35 -3.39 -12.48 -4.49
CA VAL A 35 -3.62 -11.07 -4.16
C VAL A 35 -4.49 -10.99 -2.91
N ARG A 36 -3.90 -10.50 -1.83
CA ARG A 36 -4.61 -10.25 -0.57
C ARG A 36 -4.42 -8.81 -0.15
N HIS A 37 -5.42 -8.32 0.58
CA HIS A 37 -5.25 -7.07 1.30
C HIS A 37 -4.24 -7.30 2.42
N ILE A 38 -3.23 -6.44 2.48
CA ILE A 38 -2.23 -6.43 3.54
C ILE A 38 -2.44 -5.15 4.33
N ASN A 39 -2.43 -5.26 5.66
CA ASN A 39 -2.35 -4.10 6.53
C ASN A 39 -0.96 -3.48 6.37
N ARG A 40 -0.89 -2.26 5.81
CA ARG A 40 0.36 -1.61 5.45
C ARG A 40 1.22 -1.34 6.68
N GLU A 41 0.61 -0.91 7.77
CA GLU A 41 1.28 -0.56 9.01
C GLU A 41 1.99 -1.78 9.59
N SER A 42 1.30 -2.92 9.68
CA SER A 42 1.85 -4.20 10.14
C SER A 42 2.97 -4.71 9.23
N LEU A 43 2.84 -4.57 7.91
CA LEU A 43 3.88 -4.96 6.96
C LEU A 43 5.16 -4.14 7.16
N LEU A 44 5.02 -2.80 7.24
CA LEU A 44 6.16 -1.91 7.41
C LEU A 44 6.83 -2.13 8.76
N GLN A 45 6.05 -2.32 9.82
CA GLN A 45 6.57 -2.63 11.16
C GLN A 45 7.36 -3.95 11.17
N GLY A 46 6.80 -5.03 10.61
CA GLY A 46 7.50 -6.31 10.54
C GLY A 46 8.76 -6.26 9.67
N LEU A 47 8.76 -5.45 8.61
CA LEU A 47 9.96 -5.22 7.80
C LEU A 47 11.03 -4.47 8.58
N LEU A 48 10.66 -3.40 9.30
CA LEU A 48 11.56 -2.61 10.13
C LEU A 48 12.21 -3.47 11.23
N GLU A 49 11.40 -4.26 11.93
CA GLU A 49 11.88 -5.22 12.93
C GLU A 49 12.90 -6.17 12.28
N LYS A 50 12.56 -6.74 11.11
CA LYS A 50 13.43 -7.70 10.46
C LYS A 50 14.77 -7.12 9.99
N VAL A 51 14.77 -5.91 9.43
CA VAL A 51 16.03 -5.27 9.00
C VAL A 51 16.88 -4.86 10.18
N THR A 52 16.26 -4.46 11.29
CA THR A 52 16.96 -4.12 12.53
C THR A 52 17.61 -5.37 13.15
N GLU A 53 16.91 -6.51 13.17
CA GLU A 53 17.49 -7.81 13.58
C GLU A 53 18.72 -8.20 12.73
N MET A 54 18.75 -7.80 11.46
CA MET A 54 19.88 -8.03 10.56
C MET A 54 21.03 -7.03 10.77
N GLY A 55 20.94 -6.15 11.76
CA GLY A 55 21.99 -5.17 12.11
C GLY A 55 21.91 -3.86 11.31
N VAL A 56 20.83 -3.63 10.55
CA VAL A 56 20.63 -2.35 9.86
C VAL A 56 20.22 -1.29 10.87
N THR A 57 20.91 -0.14 10.88
CA THR A 57 20.47 1.02 11.64
C THR A 57 19.36 1.75 10.90
N ALA A 58 18.20 1.88 11.54
CA ALA A 58 17.05 2.61 11.01
C ALA A 58 16.85 3.92 11.79
N LEU A 59 17.05 5.06 11.12
CA LEU A 59 16.74 6.37 11.67
C LEU A 59 15.32 6.76 11.25
N GLN A 60 14.38 6.72 12.19
CA GLN A 60 12.99 7.12 11.95
C GLN A 60 12.80 8.58 12.36
N HIS A 61 11.84 9.25 11.71
CA HIS A 61 11.54 10.67 11.96
C HIS A 61 12.74 11.59 11.71
N THR A 62 13.65 11.18 10.84
CA THR A 62 14.84 11.94 10.44
C THR A 62 14.67 12.36 9.00
N ALA A 63 14.29 13.63 8.78
CA ALA A 63 14.14 14.17 7.44
C ALA A 63 15.52 14.42 6.80
N VAL A 64 15.66 14.05 5.54
CA VAL A 64 16.79 14.37 4.68
C VAL A 64 16.49 15.69 3.99
N GLU A 65 17.35 16.68 4.22
CA GLU A 65 17.22 18.00 3.59
C GLU A 65 17.93 18.06 2.26
N THR A 66 19.14 17.50 2.20
CA THR A 66 19.97 17.52 0.99
C THR A 66 20.83 16.27 0.88
N VAL A 67 21.11 15.88 -0.36
CA VAL A 67 22.10 14.85 -0.70
C VAL A 67 23.05 15.46 -1.70
N THR A 68 24.35 15.39 -1.40
CA THR A 68 25.39 16.00 -2.23
C THR A 68 26.57 15.04 -2.44
N PRO A 69 27.22 15.05 -3.62
CA PRO A 69 28.50 14.37 -3.80
C PRO A 69 29.57 14.99 -2.91
N ALA A 70 30.33 14.15 -2.21
CA ALA A 70 31.44 14.52 -1.33
C ALA A 70 32.68 13.69 -1.69
N GLY A 71 33.35 14.07 -2.78
CA GLY A 71 34.46 13.31 -3.35
C GLY A 71 33.97 11.98 -3.93
N ALA A 72 34.47 10.85 -3.41
CA ALA A 72 34.02 9.50 -3.80
C ALA A 72 32.79 9.02 -3.02
N LYS A 73 32.28 9.83 -2.08
CA LYS A 73 31.16 9.51 -1.20
C LYS A 73 29.96 10.40 -1.47
N TRP A 74 28.86 10.10 -0.79
CA TRP A 74 27.65 10.89 -0.69
C TRP A 74 27.52 11.44 0.72
N SER A 75 27.27 12.74 0.82
CA SER A 75 26.93 13.38 2.09
C SER A 75 25.42 13.63 2.12
N ILE A 76 24.78 13.10 3.16
CA ILE A 76 23.35 13.23 3.43
C ILE A 76 23.20 14.17 4.61
N GLN A 77 22.53 15.30 4.42
CA GLN A 77 22.27 16.26 5.48
C GLN A 77 20.87 16.07 6.05
N THR A 78 20.79 16.10 7.37
CA THR A 78 19.57 16.12 8.17
C THR A 78 19.60 17.36 9.07
N PRO A 79 18.49 17.76 9.70
CA PRO A 79 18.48 18.92 10.59
C PRO A 79 19.51 18.84 11.74
N ASP A 80 19.78 17.62 12.22
CA ASP A 80 20.59 17.40 13.41
C ASP A 80 22.05 17.02 13.11
N HIS A 81 22.30 16.37 11.96
CA HIS A 81 23.62 15.82 11.63
C HIS A 81 23.79 15.49 10.14
N SER A 82 25.05 15.23 9.76
CA SER A 82 25.43 14.74 8.44
C SER A 82 25.84 13.27 8.50
N LEU A 83 25.55 12.54 7.42
CA LEU A 83 25.94 11.14 7.22
C LEU A 83 26.71 11.00 5.90
N ASP A 84 27.95 10.53 5.97
CA ASP A 84 28.77 10.24 4.79
C ASP A 84 28.74 8.74 4.47
N ASN A 85 28.38 8.40 3.23
CA ASN A 85 28.19 7.02 2.78
C ASN A 85 28.80 6.80 1.39
N ASP A 86 29.36 5.62 1.13
CA ASP A 86 29.92 5.30 -0.20
C ASP A 86 28.83 5.17 -1.28
N HIS A 87 27.63 4.78 -0.86
CA HIS A 87 26.45 4.65 -1.71
C HIS A 87 25.21 5.25 -1.05
N ALA A 88 24.31 5.82 -1.86
CA ALA A 88 23.02 6.32 -1.42
C ALA A 88 21.90 5.78 -2.33
N VAL A 89 20.81 5.29 -1.72
CA VAL A 89 19.59 4.86 -2.42
C VAL A 89 18.46 5.79 -2.03
N ILE A 90 17.87 6.48 -3.00
CA ILE A 90 16.75 7.41 -2.76
C ILE A 90 15.43 6.69 -3.06
N ALA A 91 14.59 6.52 -2.03
CA ALA A 91 13.32 5.80 -2.11
C ALA A 91 12.15 6.61 -1.52
N LEU A 92 12.08 7.91 -1.83
CA LEU A 92 11.13 8.87 -1.25
C LEU A 92 9.77 8.93 -1.96
N GLY A 93 9.50 8.00 -2.88
CA GLY A 93 8.25 7.96 -3.65
C GLY A 93 8.03 9.27 -4.42
N ALA A 94 6.87 9.90 -4.23
CA ALA A 94 6.51 11.14 -4.93
C ALA A 94 7.41 12.34 -4.57
N ALA A 95 8.11 12.31 -3.42
CA ALA A 95 9.02 13.38 -3.00
C ALA A 95 10.43 13.23 -3.60
N THR A 96 10.73 12.15 -4.32
CA THR A 96 12.08 11.85 -4.84
C THR A 96 12.70 13.00 -5.64
N ASN A 97 11.92 13.66 -6.51
CA ASN A 97 12.42 14.75 -7.33
C ASN A 97 12.76 16.01 -6.50
N ALA A 98 12.15 16.22 -5.34
CA ALA A 98 12.50 17.35 -4.47
C ALA A 98 13.97 17.28 -4.02
N LEU A 99 14.47 16.05 -3.80
CA LEU A 99 15.85 15.81 -3.38
C LEU A 99 16.84 15.71 -4.56
N LEU A 100 16.39 15.21 -5.72
CA LEU A 100 17.26 14.99 -6.90
C LEU A 100 17.42 16.20 -7.82
N ASN A 101 16.43 17.11 -7.87
CA ASN A 101 16.48 18.28 -8.74
C ASN A 101 17.73 19.16 -8.52
N PRO A 102 18.20 19.42 -7.28
CA PRO A 102 19.45 20.17 -7.07
C PRO A 102 20.70 19.51 -7.66
N LEU A 103 20.66 18.20 -7.89
CA LEU A 103 21.74 17.44 -8.54
C LEU A 103 21.61 17.43 -10.08
N GLY A 104 20.62 18.11 -10.64
CA GLY A 104 20.33 18.09 -12.07
C GLY A 104 19.68 16.80 -12.56
N ILE A 105 19.15 15.97 -11.64
CA ILE A 105 18.52 14.68 -11.97
C ILE A 105 17.01 14.82 -11.82
N GLN A 106 16.26 14.41 -12.86
CA GLN A 106 14.82 14.41 -12.86
C GLN A 106 14.28 13.04 -13.24
N LEU A 107 13.45 12.46 -12.38
CA LEU A 107 12.76 11.20 -12.65
C LEU A 107 11.31 11.47 -13.11
N PRO A 108 10.74 10.64 -14.00
CA PRO A 108 9.36 10.78 -14.48
C PRO A 108 8.34 10.26 -13.44
N ILE A 109 8.42 10.75 -12.20
CA ILE A 109 7.54 10.37 -11.08
C ILE A 109 6.54 11.50 -10.85
N ILE A 110 5.25 11.18 -10.92
CA ILE A 110 4.15 12.11 -10.66
C ILE A 110 3.30 11.54 -9.52
N GLY A 111 3.14 12.32 -8.46
CA GLY A 111 2.21 11.98 -7.38
C GLY A 111 0.77 12.16 -7.83
N VAL A 112 -0.07 11.13 -7.65
CA VAL A 112 -1.49 11.18 -7.98
C VAL A 112 -2.32 10.97 -6.72
N LEU A 113 -3.23 11.91 -6.43
CA LEU A 113 -4.22 11.75 -5.38
C LEU A 113 -5.36 10.87 -5.90
N SER A 114 -5.49 9.66 -5.37
CA SER A 114 -6.66 8.82 -5.61
C SER A 114 -7.61 8.92 -4.40
N PRO A 115 -8.84 9.44 -4.55
CA PRO A 115 -9.80 9.48 -3.45
C PRO A 115 -10.33 8.08 -3.15
N TYR A 116 -10.51 7.76 -1.86
CA TYR A 116 -11.14 6.51 -1.42
C TYR A 116 -12.29 6.77 -0.47
N ARG A 117 -13.28 5.88 -0.53
CA ARG A 117 -14.48 5.94 0.31
C ARG A 117 -14.62 4.64 1.07
N PHE A 118 -14.71 4.74 2.38
CA PHE A 118 -15.06 3.62 3.25
C PHE A 118 -16.56 3.67 3.47
N ALA A 119 -17.26 2.60 3.08
CA ALA A 119 -18.65 2.42 3.48
C ALA A 119 -18.68 1.70 4.83
N THR A 120 -19.13 2.38 5.88
CA THR A 120 -19.44 1.73 7.16
C THR A 120 -20.77 0.99 7.02
N GLY A 121 -20.70 -0.29 6.67
CA GLY A 121 -21.87 -1.16 6.78
C GLY A 121 -22.19 -1.40 8.24
N HIS A 122 -23.19 -0.70 8.79
CA HIS A 122 -23.81 -1.16 10.03
C HIS A 122 -24.42 -2.53 9.75
N ALA A 123 -23.76 -3.58 10.22
CA ALA A 123 -24.41 -4.86 10.43
C ALA A 123 -25.60 -4.57 11.36
N ARG A 124 -26.81 -4.56 10.81
CA ARG A 124 -28.00 -4.69 11.65
C ARG A 124 -27.81 -6.01 12.38
N GLN A 125 -27.54 -5.95 13.69
CA GLN A 125 -27.75 -7.10 14.56
C GLN A 125 -29.11 -7.69 14.20
N PRO A 126 -29.23 -9.02 14.00
CA PRO A 126 -30.53 -9.64 13.85
C PRO A 126 -31.34 -9.24 15.09
N ALA A 127 -32.48 -8.58 14.88
CA ALA A 127 -33.39 -8.30 15.96
C ALA A 127 -33.71 -9.65 16.62
N VAL A 128 -33.35 -9.78 17.90
CA VAL A 128 -33.77 -10.91 18.73
C VAL A 128 -35.29 -10.95 18.64
N HIS A 129 -35.80 -12.01 18.02
CA HIS A 129 -37.23 -12.21 17.80
C HIS A 129 -37.91 -12.41 19.16
N ARG A 130 -38.44 -11.34 19.77
CA ARG A 130 -39.39 -11.47 20.88
C ARG A 130 -40.72 -11.95 20.30
N PRO A 131 -41.25 -13.11 20.69
CA PRO A 131 -42.58 -13.53 20.27
C PRO A 131 -43.61 -12.59 20.92
N GLY A 132 -44.41 -11.91 20.09
CA GLY A 132 -45.58 -11.15 20.56
C GLY A 132 -45.58 -9.65 20.25
N SER A 133 -45.44 -9.25 18.99
CA SER A 133 -45.94 -7.94 18.57
C SER A 133 -46.51 -7.98 17.15
N ARG A 134 -47.73 -7.47 17.01
CA ARG A 134 -48.55 -7.47 15.80
C ARG A 134 -47.89 -6.61 14.70
N SER A 135 -47.86 -7.13 13.48
CA SER A 135 -47.38 -6.42 12.28
C SER A 135 -48.24 -5.21 11.91
N PRO A 136 -47.65 -4.13 11.39
CA PRO A 136 -48.30 -3.24 10.44
C PRO A 136 -47.83 -3.55 9.00
N ARG A 137 -48.76 -3.43 8.05
CA ARG A 137 -48.63 -3.70 6.61
C ARG A 137 -47.58 -2.80 5.93
N PRO A 138 -46.95 -3.25 4.81
CA PRO A 138 -45.88 -2.49 4.16
C PRO A 138 -46.40 -1.38 3.25
N LEU A 139 -45.86 -0.17 3.43
CA LEU A 139 -45.97 0.94 2.49
C LEU A 139 -44.78 0.90 1.50
N HIS A 140 -45.11 0.98 0.22
CA HIS A 140 -44.20 1.04 -0.92
C HIS A 140 -43.04 2.01 -0.70
N ARG A 141 -41.80 1.53 -0.83
CA ARG A 141 -40.61 2.40 -0.95
C ARG A 141 -39.82 2.03 -2.20
N ARG A 142 -39.86 2.92 -3.20
CA ARG A 142 -39.02 2.92 -4.40
C ARG A 142 -37.54 2.78 -4.00
N ARG A 143 -36.84 1.79 -4.54
CA ARG A 143 -35.37 1.68 -4.47
C ARG A 143 -34.76 2.42 -5.66
N SER A 144 -34.00 3.48 -5.39
CA SER A 144 -33.03 4.04 -6.31
C SER A 144 -31.87 3.05 -6.45
N ARG A 145 -31.52 2.69 -7.69
CA ARG A 145 -30.41 1.81 -8.05
C ARG A 145 -29.20 2.69 -8.35
N HIS A 146 -28.14 2.60 -7.55
CA HIS A 146 -26.76 2.77 -8.03
C HIS A 146 -25.83 1.92 -7.18
N GLY A 147 -25.26 0.89 -7.80
CA GLY A 147 -24.25 0.01 -7.19
C GLY A 147 -23.12 -0.17 -8.18
N GLY A 148 -22.14 0.72 -8.13
CA GLY A 148 -20.83 0.55 -8.74
C GLY A 148 -19.81 0.32 -7.64
N CYS A 149 -19.40 -0.93 -7.43
CA CYS A 149 -18.29 -1.27 -6.53
C CYS A 149 -17.02 -1.42 -7.38
N HIS A 150 -16.20 -0.39 -7.42
CA HIS A 150 -14.79 -0.52 -7.81
C HIS A 150 -13.95 -0.42 -6.54
N LEU A 151 -13.24 -1.50 -6.23
CA LEU A 151 -12.33 -1.60 -5.09
C LEU A 151 -10.92 -1.28 -5.58
N THR A 152 -10.30 -0.23 -5.08
CA THR A 152 -8.87 0.06 -5.25
C THR A 152 -8.39 0.79 -3.98
N LEU A 153 -7.07 0.84 -3.75
CA LEU A 153 -6.37 0.89 -2.45
C LEU A 153 -6.41 2.24 -1.68
N LYS A 154 -5.31 2.84 -1.21
CA LYS A 154 -5.27 4.13 -0.46
C LYS A 154 -4.02 4.86 -0.96
N PRO A 155 -3.96 6.18 -1.25
CA PRO A 155 -2.67 6.81 -1.44
C PRO A 155 -2.15 7.12 -0.03
N ALA A 156 -0.85 7.22 0.11
CA ALA A 156 -0.30 7.87 1.28
C ALA A 156 -0.79 9.34 1.26
N THR A 157 -1.58 9.74 2.23
CA THR A 157 -1.66 11.16 2.62
C THR A 157 -0.27 11.59 3.05
N THR A 158 0.06 12.83 2.72
CA THR A 158 1.37 13.50 2.80
C THR A 158 1.96 13.64 4.21
N GLU A 159 1.42 12.94 5.22
CA GLU A 159 1.83 13.05 6.64
C GLU A 159 2.60 11.83 7.17
N GLY A 160 3.06 10.93 6.29
CA GLY A 160 3.73 9.70 6.70
C GLY A 160 4.90 9.29 5.83
N ILE A 161 5.78 10.23 5.49
CA ILE A 161 7.08 9.86 4.93
C ILE A 161 7.97 9.48 6.11
N ALA A 162 7.91 8.21 6.52
CA ALA A 162 9.00 7.61 7.25
C ALA A 162 10.15 7.44 6.23
N GLU A 163 11.11 8.35 6.28
CA GLU A 163 12.35 8.21 5.51
C GLU A 163 13.19 7.15 6.21
N LEU A 164 13.41 6.03 5.54
CA LEU A 164 14.35 5.01 6.00
C LEU A 164 15.69 5.28 5.33
N ILE A 165 16.61 5.91 6.05
CA ILE A 165 18.01 5.97 5.64
C ILE A 165 18.63 4.62 6.02
N THR A 166 19.05 3.85 5.02
CA THR A 166 19.84 2.62 5.26
C THR A 166 21.31 2.91 4.99
N SER A 167 22.13 2.89 6.04
CA SER A 167 23.58 2.79 5.89
C SER A 167 23.94 1.31 5.91
N ILE A 168 24.25 0.75 4.73
CA ILE A 168 24.76 -0.62 4.62
C ILE A 168 26.24 -0.56 4.96
N ARG A 169 26.61 -0.94 6.19
CA ARG A 169 28.02 -1.23 6.49
C ARG A 169 28.43 -2.50 5.73
N GLU A 170 29.54 -2.40 5.00
CA GLU A 170 30.14 -3.49 4.23
C GLU A 170 30.33 -4.76 5.09
N SER A 171 29.39 -5.70 5.01
CA SER A 171 29.60 -7.12 5.34
C SER A 171 28.47 -8.05 4.88
N VAL A 172 27.43 -7.56 4.20
CA VAL A 172 26.35 -8.41 3.70
C VAL A 172 26.35 -8.39 2.17
N LEU A 173 26.68 -9.55 1.60
CA LEU A 173 26.80 -9.87 0.17
C LEU A 173 25.64 -9.30 -0.67
N PRO A 174 25.90 -8.89 -1.94
CA PRO A 174 24.89 -8.27 -2.78
C PRO A 174 23.88 -9.32 -3.28
N PHE A 175 22.68 -9.35 -2.70
CA PHE A 175 21.53 -10.02 -3.31
C PHE A 175 21.02 -9.15 -4.47
N GLN A 176 21.56 -9.39 -5.66
CA GLN A 176 21.03 -8.87 -6.92
C GLN A 176 19.66 -9.49 -7.20
N TRP A 177 18.61 -8.67 -7.19
CA TRP A 177 17.35 -9.00 -7.85
C TRP A 177 17.53 -8.82 -9.37
N ALA A 178 18.05 -9.85 -10.03
CA ALA A 178 17.97 -9.96 -11.48
C ALA A 178 16.59 -10.50 -11.86
N GLY A 179 15.65 -9.61 -12.12
CA GLY A 179 14.46 -9.94 -12.91
C GLY A 179 14.87 -10.09 -14.36
N ARG A 180 14.61 -11.26 -14.95
CA ARG A 180 14.78 -11.50 -16.39
C ARG A 180 13.40 -11.83 -16.96
N ILE A 181 12.92 -10.90 -17.80
CA ILE A 181 11.91 -10.94 -18.87
C ILE A 181 10.76 -11.93 -18.71
#